data_AF-A0A7E4ZSL7-F1
#
_entry.id   AF-A0A7E4ZSL7-F1
#
_cell.length_a   1.000
_cell.length_b   1.000
_cell.length_c   1.000
_cell.angle_alpha   90.00
_cell.angle_beta   90.00
_cell.angle_gamma   90.00
#
_symmetry.space_group_name_H-M   'P 1'
#
loop_
_entity.id
_entity.type
_entity.pdbx_description
1 polymer ?
#
loop_
_entity_poly.entity_id
_entity_poly.type
_entity_poly.pdbx_seq_one_letter_code
_entity_poly.pdbx_strand_id
1 'polypeptide(L)'
;MADNLERLCTLRGFNKTNSTPVSPLEREFLDDFALDRQRNVTLGRDNHQYLVEKYLDPRERFAFDLSEGYETFDPKPEGEGINSILKYILLRAKDGDDLKTAVNGADIVCWRGLITKLATSFYEQGGVGWKVVVTKLGDTLFMSEVSTEAKIKSMAAETAYQKKCTYWGHKFETFIFAKKDQNPTPNEPVSTWEEKGVFFTVKLPGKADEPPIKLLCGAEIDGLDSDGNLVEVKTQVRDLFVGRFFPQKAMKWWIQSTLVGIQDIVVGFKLDSGIVNRLTKVQLNWLRNRLSKHWDPNVCLRTAGYIFNAIKTAYNEKIKPGQVLIVERQPDSLNIWFTIAPAESQEPILTEEFIARFGGGTEAGKVSSDDGPSEPKRTRF
;
A
#
# COMPACT_ATOMS: atom_id res chain seq x y z
N MET A 1 3.36 15.85 26.23
CA MET A 1 3.94 15.91 24.87
C MET A 1 2.87 16.32 23.87
N ALA A 2 2.34 17.54 23.98
CA ALA A 2 1.29 18.08 23.12
C ALA A 2 1.73 19.33 22.33
N ASP A 3 2.98 19.78 22.48
CA ASP A 3 3.36 21.15 22.11
C ASP A 3 3.75 21.35 20.63
N ASN A 4 3.75 20.30 19.80
CA ASN A 4 4.17 20.37 18.37
C ASN A 4 3.14 19.79 17.37
N LEU A 5 1.87 19.64 17.75
CA LEU A 5 0.84 19.13 16.83
C LEU A 5 0.30 20.25 15.94
N GLU A 6 0.67 20.26 14.67
CA GLU A 6 0.22 21.25 13.69
C GLU A 6 -0.79 20.63 12.71
N ARG A 7 -1.77 21.41 12.27
CA ARG A 7 -2.74 20.93 11.29
C ARG A 7 -2.08 20.93 9.91
N LEU A 8 -1.99 19.76 9.29
CA LEU A 8 -1.53 19.60 7.92
C LEU A 8 -2.57 20.16 6.95
N CYS A 9 -3.78 19.60 7.01
CA CYS A 9 -4.88 19.96 6.13
C CYS A 9 -6.23 19.57 6.73
N THR A 10 -7.31 20.01 6.10
CA THR A 10 -8.67 19.58 6.44
C THR A 10 -9.40 19.08 5.20
N LEU A 11 -10.18 18.02 5.38
CA LEU A 11 -11.11 17.46 4.42
C LEU A 11 -12.49 18.15 4.48
N ARG A 12 -12.70 19.06 5.45
CA ARG A 12 -13.90 19.90 5.49
C ARG A 12 -13.94 20.81 4.27
N GLY A 13 -15.07 20.84 3.57
CA GLY A 13 -15.23 21.65 2.37
C GLY A 13 -14.42 21.16 1.17
N PHE A 14 -13.79 19.97 1.25
CA PHE A 14 -13.19 19.34 0.08
C PHE A 14 -14.29 19.13 -0.98
N ASN A 15 -14.17 19.86 -2.08
CA ASN A 15 -15.27 20.12 -3.00
C ASN A 15 -15.75 18.81 -3.65
N LYS A 16 -17.03 18.47 -3.43
CA LYS A 16 -17.71 17.36 -4.14
C LYS A 16 -17.99 17.67 -5.62
N THR A 17 -17.57 18.83 -6.11
CA THR A 17 -18.11 19.49 -7.32
C THR A 17 -17.15 19.54 -8.51
N ASN A 18 -15.97 18.94 -8.45
CA ASN A 18 -15.17 18.75 -9.67
C ASN A 18 -15.67 17.53 -10.43
N SER A 19 -16.36 17.81 -11.54
CA SER A 19 -17.06 16.86 -12.40
C SER A 19 -16.16 16.05 -13.33
N THR A 20 -14.87 16.38 -13.46
CA THR A 20 -13.96 15.63 -14.34
C THR A 20 -13.65 14.27 -13.74
N PRO A 21 -14.04 13.16 -14.42
CA PRO A 21 -13.72 11.82 -13.95
C PRO A 21 -12.21 11.63 -13.84
N VAL A 22 -11.77 11.10 -12.70
CA VAL A 22 -10.37 10.72 -12.42
C VAL A 22 -10.01 9.40 -13.11
N SER A 23 -11.01 8.69 -13.64
CA SER A 23 -10.85 7.40 -14.32
C SER A 23 -10.97 7.56 -15.84
N PRO A 24 -10.08 6.92 -16.64
CA PRO A 24 -9.04 5.97 -16.20
C PRO A 24 -7.85 6.68 -15.53
N LEU A 25 -7.34 6.08 -14.44
CA LEU A 25 -6.11 6.54 -13.78
C LEU A 25 -4.91 6.35 -14.70
N GLU A 26 -4.05 7.36 -14.79
CA GLU A 26 -2.74 7.20 -15.42
C GLU A 26 -1.87 6.32 -14.52
N ARG A 27 -1.65 5.08 -14.96
CA ARG A 27 -0.84 4.07 -14.27
C ARG A 27 0.06 3.34 -15.24
N GLU A 28 1.20 2.88 -14.74
CA GLU A 28 2.17 2.10 -15.49
C GLU A 28 2.58 0.88 -14.65
N PHE A 29 2.36 -0.33 -15.16
CA PHE A 29 2.87 -1.55 -14.52
C PHE A 29 4.36 -1.68 -14.81
N LEU A 30 5.15 -1.96 -13.78
CA LEU A 30 6.59 -2.09 -13.90
C LEU A 30 7.00 -3.55 -13.91
N ASP A 31 6.64 -4.30 -12.87
CA ASP A 31 6.97 -5.71 -12.72
C ASP A 31 5.96 -6.45 -11.84
N ASP A 32 5.84 -7.75 -12.07
CA ASP A 32 5.33 -8.71 -11.09
C ASP A 32 6.45 -9.08 -10.10
N PHE A 33 6.09 -9.38 -8.85
CA PHE A 33 7.05 -9.84 -7.85
C PHE A 33 6.50 -10.95 -6.96
N ALA A 34 7.42 -11.70 -6.35
CA ALA A 34 7.16 -12.56 -5.20
C ALA A 34 8.19 -12.29 -4.09
N LEU A 35 7.76 -12.48 -2.85
CA LEU A 35 8.57 -12.42 -1.64
C LEU A 35 8.61 -13.80 -1.01
N ASP A 36 9.82 -14.31 -0.78
CA ASP A 36 10.00 -15.53 0.00
C ASP A 36 9.87 -15.26 1.50
N ARG A 37 10.01 -16.32 2.32
CA ARG A 37 9.97 -16.21 3.79
C ARG A 37 11.09 -15.32 4.36
N GLN A 38 12.20 -15.14 3.64
CA GLN A 38 13.32 -14.27 3.99
C GLN A 38 13.14 -12.84 3.45
N ARG A 39 12.00 -12.55 2.82
CA ARG A 39 11.66 -11.26 2.20
C ARG A 39 12.62 -10.87 1.08
N ASN A 40 13.14 -11.84 0.34
CA ASN A 40 13.87 -11.59 -0.90
C ASN A 40 12.89 -11.39 -2.04
N VAL A 41 13.17 -10.41 -2.89
CA VAL A 41 12.34 -10.07 -4.04
C VAL A 41 12.76 -10.91 -5.23
N THR A 42 11.84 -11.66 -5.81
CA THR A 42 12.00 -12.29 -7.13
C THR A 42 11.05 -11.62 -8.10
N LEU A 43 11.54 -11.19 -9.27
CA LEU A 43 10.71 -10.57 -10.30
C LEU A 43 10.10 -11.61 -11.22
N GLY A 44 8.95 -11.27 -11.81
CA GLY A 44 8.21 -12.13 -12.73
C GLY A 44 7.08 -12.91 -12.03
N ARG A 45 6.51 -13.86 -12.78
CA ARG A 45 5.25 -14.55 -12.43
C ARG A 45 5.43 -16.01 -12.03
N ASP A 46 6.66 -16.49 -11.92
CA ASP A 46 6.94 -17.92 -11.71
C ASP A 46 6.37 -18.45 -10.38
N ASN A 47 6.28 -17.57 -9.38
CA ASN A 47 5.73 -17.87 -8.06
C ASN A 47 4.27 -17.42 -7.89
N HIS A 48 3.64 -16.88 -8.93
CA HIS A 48 2.23 -16.49 -8.88
C HIS A 48 1.31 -17.72 -8.92
N GLN A 49 0.13 -17.56 -8.35
CA GLN A 49 -0.92 -18.57 -8.35
C GLN A 49 -2.07 -18.16 -9.27
N TYR A 50 -2.76 -19.15 -9.81
CA TYR A 50 -3.78 -19.02 -10.84
C TYR A 50 -5.12 -19.48 -10.30
N LEU A 51 -6.17 -18.70 -10.61
CA LEU A 51 -7.53 -18.95 -10.19
C LEU A 51 -8.02 -20.25 -10.82
N VAL A 52 -8.54 -21.14 -9.98
CA VAL A 52 -9.16 -22.39 -10.41
C VAL A 52 -10.60 -22.08 -10.82
N GLU A 53 -10.77 -21.65 -12.07
CA GLU A 53 -12.00 -21.07 -12.60
C GLU A 53 -13.22 -22.00 -12.60
N LYS A 54 -13.03 -23.33 -12.49
CA LYS A 54 -14.15 -24.28 -12.39
C LYS A 54 -15.11 -23.95 -11.24
N TYR A 55 -14.62 -23.37 -10.14
CA TYR A 55 -15.44 -22.98 -8.99
C TYR A 55 -16.34 -21.76 -9.25
N LEU A 56 -16.14 -21.06 -10.37
CA LEU A 56 -17.04 -20.01 -10.85
C LEU A 56 -18.24 -20.57 -11.62
N ASP A 57 -18.19 -21.84 -12.06
CA ASP A 57 -19.32 -22.49 -12.72
C ASP A 57 -20.43 -22.74 -11.68
N PRO A 58 -21.65 -22.17 -11.85
CA PRO A 58 -22.76 -22.39 -10.91
C PRO A 58 -23.23 -23.85 -10.84
N ARG A 59 -22.76 -24.73 -11.74
CA ARG A 59 -23.03 -26.17 -11.73
C ARG A 59 -22.04 -26.94 -10.84
N GLU A 60 -20.86 -26.38 -10.58
CA GLU A 60 -19.88 -26.99 -9.68
C GLU A 60 -20.45 -27.05 -8.26
N ARG A 61 -20.13 -28.12 -7.54
CA ARG A 61 -20.58 -28.34 -6.16
C ARG A 61 -19.35 -28.50 -5.28
N PHE A 62 -19.21 -27.62 -4.30
CA PHE A 62 -18.12 -27.62 -3.35
C PHE A 62 -18.58 -27.04 -2.00
N ALA A 63 -17.81 -27.35 -0.96
CA ALA A 63 -17.98 -26.78 0.36
C ALA A 63 -16.58 -26.58 0.98
N PHE A 64 -16.07 -25.35 0.91
CA PHE A 64 -14.78 -25.01 1.49
C PHE A 64 -14.97 -24.68 2.97
N ASP A 65 -14.34 -25.46 3.85
CA ASP A 65 -14.28 -25.12 5.27
C ASP A 65 -13.10 -24.21 5.55
N LEU A 66 -13.40 -22.91 5.71
CA LEU A 66 -12.39 -21.92 6.01
C LEU A 66 -11.78 -22.10 7.40
N SER A 67 -12.38 -22.89 8.30
CA SER A 67 -11.85 -23.12 9.65
C SER A 67 -10.76 -24.18 9.72
N GLU A 68 -10.66 -25.03 8.70
CA GLU A 68 -9.73 -26.16 8.67
C GLU A 68 -8.29 -25.68 8.69
N GLY A 69 -7.47 -26.16 9.63
CA GLY A 69 -6.04 -25.82 9.73
C GLY A 69 -5.72 -24.52 10.50
N TYR A 70 -6.72 -23.91 11.15
CA TYR A 70 -6.52 -22.67 11.94
C TYR A 70 -5.46 -22.82 13.04
N GLU A 71 -5.40 -23.98 13.69
CA GLU A 71 -4.45 -24.25 14.79
C GLU A 71 -2.98 -24.28 14.32
N THR A 72 -2.74 -24.46 13.03
CA THR A 72 -1.40 -24.48 12.41
C THR A 72 -1.11 -23.21 11.61
N PHE A 73 -1.91 -22.14 11.79
CA PHE A 73 -1.73 -20.89 11.08
C PHE A 73 -0.39 -20.22 11.45
N ASP A 74 0.38 -19.84 10.43
CA ASP A 74 1.68 -19.17 10.58
C ASP A 74 1.62 -17.72 10.03
N PRO A 75 1.07 -16.76 10.82
CA PRO A 75 0.97 -15.38 10.41
C PRO A 75 2.31 -14.65 10.52
N LYS A 76 2.67 -13.90 9.46
CA LYS A 76 3.76 -12.93 9.48
C LYS A 76 3.41 -11.77 10.44
N PRO A 77 4.35 -11.30 11.28
CA PRO A 77 4.14 -10.11 12.11
C PRO A 77 3.97 -8.84 11.27
N GLU A 78 3.27 -7.84 11.82
CA GLU A 78 3.21 -6.50 11.24
C GLU A 78 4.56 -5.76 11.42
N GLY A 79 4.86 -4.77 10.56
CA GLY A 79 5.98 -3.84 10.79
C GLY A 79 7.15 -3.86 9.82
N GLU A 80 7.04 -4.47 8.63
CA GLU A 80 8.15 -4.49 7.65
C GLU A 80 8.44 -3.13 6.97
N GLY A 81 7.57 -2.16 7.16
CA GLY A 81 7.66 -0.86 6.48
C GLY A 81 7.67 -1.02 4.96
N ILE A 82 8.64 -0.38 4.29
CA ILE A 82 8.76 -0.40 2.82
C ILE A 82 10.00 -1.16 2.33
N ASN A 83 10.64 -1.96 3.18
CA ASN A 83 11.93 -2.62 2.88
C ASN A 83 11.91 -3.42 1.58
N SER A 84 10.84 -4.18 1.33
CA SER A 84 10.69 -4.94 0.08
C SER A 84 10.56 -4.04 -1.17
N ILE A 85 10.00 -2.83 -1.04
CA ILE A 85 10.00 -1.84 -2.13
C ILE A 85 11.41 -1.29 -2.37
N LEU A 86 12.18 -1.04 -1.30
CA LEU A 86 13.57 -0.58 -1.42
C LEU A 86 14.46 -1.61 -2.10
N LYS A 87 14.34 -2.89 -1.71
CA LYS A 87 15.02 -4.01 -2.38
C LYS A 87 14.67 -4.08 -3.86
N TYR A 88 13.39 -3.91 -4.21
CA TYR A 88 12.95 -3.84 -5.60
C TYR A 88 13.61 -2.69 -6.38
N ILE A 89 13.62 -1.48 -5.81
CA ILE A 89 14.25 -0.32 -6.46
C ILE A 89 15.75 -0.56 -6.68
N LEU A 90 16.46 -1.14 -5.69
CA LEU A 90 17.86 -1.52 -5.82
C LEU A 90 18.07 -2.57 -6.91
N LEU A 91 17.22 -3.59 -6.96
CA LEU A 91 17.28 -4.67 -7.95
C LEU A 91 17.08 -4.17 -9.39
N ARG A 92 16.20 -3.17 -9.59
CA ARG A 92 15.87 -2.63 -10.92
C ARG A 92 16.83 -1.53 -11.38
N ALA A 93 17.48 -0.83 -10.45
CA ALA A 93 18.40 0.25 -10.77
C ALA A 93 19.64 -0.28 -11.50
N LYS A 94 19.99 0.34 -12.63
CA LYS A 94 21.22 0.04 -13.36
C LYS A 94 22.40 0.81 -12.78
N ASP A 95 23.61 0.40 -13.14
CA ASP A 95 24.81 1.17 -12.80
C ASP A 95 24.73 2.58 -13.41
N GLY A 96 24.92 3.59 -12.57
CA GLY A 96 24.81 5.00 -12.95
C GLY A 96 23.40 5.60 -12.88
N ASP A 97 22.35 4.81 -12.68
CA ASP A 97 21.01 5.36 -12.47
C ASP A 97 20.98 6.21 -11.20
N ASP A 98 20.46 7.43 -11.32
CA ASP A 98 20.10 8.25 -10.17
C ASP A 98 18.82 7.75 -9.50
N LEU A 99 18.52 8.27 -8.30
CA LEU A 99 17.34 7.84 -7.56
C LEU A 99 16.05 8.11 -8.35
N LYS A 100 15.95 9.25 -9.03
CA LYS A 100 14.72 9.65 -9.70
C LYS A 100 14.40 8.70 -10.86
N THR A 101 15.41 8.24 -11.59
CA THR A 101 15.29 7.20 -12.62
C THR A 101 14.89 5.87 -12.00
N ALA A 102 15.56 5.46 -10.91
CA ALA A 102 15.28 4.20 -10.22
C ALA A 102 13.84 4.12 -9.67
N VAL A 103 13.26 5.25 -9.23
CA VAL A 103 11.85 5.32 -8.79
C VAL A 103 10.86 5.64 -9.91
N ASN A 104 11.27 5.50 -11.18
CA ASN A 104 10.46 5.81 -12.35
C ASN A 104 9.83 7.23 -12.31
N GLY A 105 10.58 8.22 -11.84
CA GLY A 105 10.14 9.60 -11.72
C GLY A 105 9.12 9.88 -10.61
N ALA A 106 8.83 8.92 -9.73
CA ALA A 106 7.86 9.09 -8.65
C ALA A 106 8.26 10.18 -7.65
N ASP A 107 7.28 10.91 -7.14
CA ASP A 107 7.42 11.86 -6.04
C ASP A 107 7.40 11.17 -4.68
N ILE A 108 6.66 10.05 -4.59
CA ILE A 108 6.42 9.31 -3.35
C ILE A 108 6.58 7.82 -3.60
N VAL A 109 7.22 7.13 -2.66
CA VAL A 109 7.30 5.67 -2.59
C VAL A 109 6.53 5.17 -1.37
N CYS A 110 5.53 4.31 -1.58
CA CYS A 110 4.73 3.72 -0.51
C CYS A 110 3.97 2.45 -0.95
N TRP A 111 3.38 1.71 -0.02
CA TRP A 111 2.48 0.60 -0.37
C TRP A 111 1.09 1.09 -0.84
N ARG A 112 0.47 0.34 -1.75
CA ARG A 112 -0.93 0.53 -2.21
C ARG A 112 -1.94 0.62 -1.06
N GLY A 113 -1.65 -0.05 0.06
CA GLY A 113 -2.44 0.03 1.29
C GLY A 113 -2.54 1.45 1.85
N LEU A 114 -1.46 2.24 1.80
CA LEU A 114 -1.45 3.63 2.27
C LEU A 114 -2.33 4.52 1.38
N ILE A 115 -2.25 4.36 0.05
CA ILE A 115 -3.14 5.08 -0.88
C ILE A 115 -4.60 4.77 -0.54
N THR A 116 -4.93 3.50 -0.31
CA THR A 116 -6.29 3.09 0.07
C THR A 116 -6.76 3.79 1.35
N LYS A 117 -5.92 3.84 2.39
CA LYS A 117 -6.25 4.50 3.67
C LYS A 117 -6.52 6.00 3.48
N LEU A 118 -5.63 6.69 2.78
CA LEU A 118 -5.78 8.12 2.50
C LEU A 118 -7.02 8.39 1.64
N ALA A 119 -7.25 7.59 0.59
CA ALA A 119 -8.39 7.74 -0.31
C ALA A 119 -9.74 7.53 0.41
N THR A 120 -9.79 6.66 1.41
CA THR A 120 -11.02 6.43 2.19
C THR A 120 -11.27 7.46 3.28
N SER A 121 -10.32 8.34 3.58
CA SER A 121 -10.32 9.20 4.78
C SER A 121 -11.50 10.18 4.85
N PHE A 122 -12.08 10.56 3.71
CA PHE A 122 -13.25 11.44 3.67
C PHE A 122 -14.53 10.73 4.14
N TYR A 123 -14.68 9.44 3.86
CA TYR A 123 -15.90 8.66 4.10
C TYR A 123 -15.78 7.67 5.27
N GLU A 124 -14.57 7.41 5.75
CA GLU A 124 -14.34 6.45 6.83
C GLU A 124 -14.93 6.96 8.16
N GLN A 125 -15.80 6.13 8.74
CA GLN A 125 -16.42 6.32 10.05
C GLN A 125 -16.25 5.06 10.91
N GLY A 126 -15.99 5.21 12.21
CA GLY A 126 -15.76 4.12 13.15
C GLY A 126 -14.42 3.40 12.95
N GLY A 127 -13.45 4.07 12.31
CA GLY A 127 -12.12 3.53 12.04
C GLY A 127 -11.12 3.78 13.16
N VAL A 128 -9.88 3.31 12.99
CA VAL A 128 -8.77 3.50 13.94
C VAL A 128 -7.84 4.66 13.56
N GLY A 129 -8.21 5.42 12.52
CA GLY A 129 -7.33 6.41 11.93
C GLY A 129 -6.14 5.78 11.21
N TRP A 130 -5.13 6.60 10.91
CA TRP A 130 -3.86 6.15 10.34
C TRP A 130 -2.73 7.07 10.78
N LYS A 131 -1.51 6.54 10.77
CA LYS A 131 -0.28 7.28 11.06
C LYS A 131 0.81 6.85 10.09
N VAL A 132 1.55 7.80 9.55
CA VAL A 132 2.60 7.56 8.57
C VAL A 132 3.84 8.37 8.96
N VAL A 133 4.99 7.73 8.92
CA VAL A 133 6.30 8.39 9.04
C VAL A 133 6.81 8.65 7.64
N VAL A 134 7.32 9.85 7.42
CA VAL A 134 7.80 10.32 6.12
C VAL A 134 9.26 10.74 6.25
N THR A 135 10.08 10.30 5.31
CA THR A 135 11.46 10.77 5.11
C THR A 135 11.69 11.12 3.63
N LYS A 136 12.81 11.77 3.32
CA LYS A 136 13.18 12.22 1.97
C LYS A 136 14.61 11.81 1.63
N LEU A 137 14.81 11.30 0.41
CA LEU A 137 16.13 11.12 -0.19
C LEU A 137 16.10 11.71 -1.60
N GLY A 138 17.09 12.56 -1.94
CA GLY A 138 17.01 13.39 -3.14
C GLY A 138 15.71 14.20 -3.13
N ASP A 139 14.93 14.14 -4.21
CA ASP A 139 13.61 14.77 -4.31
C ASP A 139 12.41 13.82 -4.14
N THR A 140 12.65 12.62 -3.60
CA THR A 140 11.61 11.58 -3.44
C THR A 140 11.30 11.35 -1.97
N LEU A 141 10.00 11.32 -1.63
CA LEU A 141 9.54 10.98 -0.29
C LEU A 141 9.29 9.49 -0.14
N PHE A 142 9.65 8.95 1.01
CA PHE A 142 9.44 7.55 1.38
C PHE A 142 8.54 7.51 2.59
N MET A 143 7.44 6.76 2.48
CA MET A 143 6.38 6.77 3.48
C MET A 143 6.13 5.37 4.03
N SER A 144 6.31 5.22 5.33
CA SER A 144 6.06 3.98 6.05
C SER A 144 4.89 4.17 7.00
N GLU A 145 3.88 3.31 6.89
CA GLU A 145 2.78 3.31 7.84
C GLU A 145 3.23 2.73 9.18
N VAL A 146 2.76 3.35 10.27
CA VAL A 146 2.93 2.84 11.63
C VAL A 146 1.59 2.76 12.34
N SER A 147 1.48 1.82 13.29
CA SER A 147 0.22 1.59 13.99
C SER A 147 -0.17 2.80 14.87
N THR A 148 -1.42 3.23 14.76
CA THR A 148 -2.00 4.22 15.69
C THR A 148 -2.22 3.57 17.07
N GLU A 149 -2.27 4.38 18.12
CA GLU A 149 -2.63 3.89 19.45
C GLU A 149 -4.01 3.21 19.45
N ALA A 150 -4.96 3.73 18.67
CA ALA A 150 -6.28 3.13 18.51
C ALA A 150 -6.20 1.75 17.82
N LYS A 151 -5.34 1.60 16.80
CA LYS A 151 -5.10 0.31 16.13
C LYS A 151 -4.46 -0.70 17.07
N ILE A 152 -3.44 -0.29 17.84
CA ILE A 152 -2.79 -1.15 18.86
C ILE A 152 -3.81 -1.63 19.89
N LYS A 153 -4.62 -0.73 20.45
CA LYS A 153 -5.70 -1.08 21.39
C LYS A 153 -6.73 -2.02 20.77
N SER A 154 -7.12 -1.77 19.51
CA SER A 154 -8.05 -2.63 18.78
C SER A 154 -7.51 -4.03 18.53
N MET A 155 -6.21 -4.18 18.24
CA MET A 155 -5.57 -5.48 18.04
C MET A 155 -5.45 -6.25 19.36
N ALA A 156 -5.11 -5.55 20.46
CA ALA A 156 -5.06 -6.15 21.79
C ALA A 156 -6.43 -6.65 22.25
N ALA A 157 -7.52 -5.99 21.84
CA ALA A 157 -8.90 -6.36 22.14
C ALA A 157 -9.53 -7.32 21.11
N GLU A 158 -8.77 -7.82 20.14
CA GLU A 158 -9.30 -8.66 19.06
C GLU A 158 -9.79 -10.02 19.58
N THR A 159 -11.05 -10.33 19.29
CA THR A 159 -11.69 -11.58 19.70
C THR A 159 -11.14 -12.78 18.92
N ALA A 160 -11.26 -13.99 19.49
CA ALA A 160 -10.88 -15.22 18.79
C ALA A 160 -11.62 -15.39 17.45
N TYR A 161 -12.89 -14.95 17.38
CA TYR A 161 -13.66 -14.98 16.14
C TYR A 161 -13.10 -14.02 15.08
N GLN A 162 -12.66 -12.81 15.46
CA GLN A 162 -12.05 -11.86 14.52
C GLN A 162 -10.72 -12.38 13.97
N LYS A 163 -9.86 -12.95 14.83
CA LYS A 163 -8.61 -13.62 14.40
C LYS A 163 -8.89 -14.76 13.41
N LYS A 164 -9.92 -15.56 13.71
CA LYS A 164 -10.40 -16.62 12.81
C LYS A 164 -10.94 -16.07 11.48
N CYS A 165 -11.62 -14.93 11.49
CA CYS A 165 -12.09 -14.27 10.26
C CYS A 165 -10.94 -13.75 9.39
N THR A 166 -9.83 -13.31 9.99
CA THR A 166 -8.60 -12.95 9.25
C THR A 166 -8.02 -14.19 8.58
N TYR A 167 -7.86 -15.29 9.33
CA TYR A 167 -7.43 -16.57 8.77
C TYR A 167 -8.30 -17.05 7.61
N TRP A 168 -9.62 -16.92 7.74
CA TRP A 168 -10.58 -17.31 6.70
C TRP A 168 -10.34 -16.63 5.34
N GLY A 169 -9.74 -15.44 5.32
CA GLY A 169 -9.32 -14.80 4.08
C GLY A 169 -8.22 -15.61 3.38
N HIS A 170 -7.12 -15.86 4.10
CA HIS A 170 -5.98 -16.61 3.60
C HIS A 170 -6.31 -18.07 3.29
N LYS A 171 -7.11 -18.72 4.14
CA LYS A 171 -7.56 -20.10 3.89
C LYS A 171 -8.46 -20.18 2.66
N PHE A 172 -9.23 -19.14 2.35
CA PHE A 172 -10.05 -19.14 1.13
C PHE A 172 -9.18 -19.19 -0.12
N GLU A 173 -8.07 -18.45 -0.15
CA GLU A 173 -7.13 -18.45 -1.28
C GLU A 173 -6.60 -19.86 -1.58
N THR A 174 -6.27 -20.66 -0.55
CA THR A 174 -5.73 -22.01 -0.75
C THR A 174 -6.72 -23.02 -1.35
N PHE A 175 -8.02 -22.71 -1.35
CA PHE A 175 -9.04 -23.52 -2.04
C PHE A 175 -9.19 -23.16 -3.51
N ILE A 176 -8.98 -21.90 -3.86
CA ILE A 176 -9.39 -21.35 -5.17
C ILE A 176 -8.21 -20.98 -6.06
N PHE A 177 -7.00 -21.00 -5.53
CA PHE A 177 -5.78 -20.77 -6.27
C PHE A 177 -4.89 -22.01 -6.27
N ALA A 178 -4.14 -22.18 -7.35
CA ALA A 178 -3.12 -23.20 -7.50
C ALA A 178 -1.93 -22.66 -8.27
N LYS A 179 -0.77 -23.31 -8.17
CA LYS A 179 0.31 -23.08 -9.14
C LYS A 179 -0.17 -23.49 -10.54
N LYS A 180 0.47 -22.95 -11.57
CA LYS A 180 0.14 -23.27 -12.97
C LYS A 180 0.17 -24.79 -13.17
N ASP A 181 -0.88 -25.32 -13.79
CA ASP A 181 -1.06 -26.74 -14.10
C ASP A 181 -1.10 -27.67 -12.86
N GLN A 182 -1.36 -27.12 -11.66
CA GLN A 182 -1.50 -27.87 -10.41
C GLN A 182 -2.90 -27.74 -9.81
N ASN A 183 -3.18 -28.54 -8.77
CA ASN A 183 -4.39 -28.42 -7.98
C ASN A 183 -4.15 -27.54 -6.74
N PRO A 184 -5.21 -26.88 -6.21
CA PRO A 184 -5.13 -26.20 -4.92
C PRO A 184 -4.70 -27.15 -3.81
N THR A 185 -3.95 -26.64 -2.83
CA THR A 185 -3.42 -27.41 -1.69
C THR A 185 -4.05 -26.94 -0.36
N PRO A 186 -5.39 -27.01 -0.18
CA PRO A 186 -6.02 -26.46 1.01
C PRO A 186 -5.64 -27.19 2.30
N ASN A 187 -5.12 -28.41 2.22
CA ASN A 187 -4.73 -29.22 3.38
C ASN A 187 -3.36 -28.84 3.95
N GLU A 188 -2.58 -28.01 3.25
CA GLU A 188 -1.29 -27.52 3.75
C GLU A 188 -1.49 -26.42 4.80
N PRO A 189 -0.55 -26.26 5.76
CA PRO A 189 -0.57 -25.15 6.69
C PRO A 189 -0.57 -23.81 5.95
N VAL A 190 -1.44 -22.89 6.37
CA VAL A 190 -1.52 -21.55 5.78
C VAL A 190 -0.45 -20.68 6.43
N SER A 191 0.33 -19.98 5.60
CA SER A 191 1.33 -19.01 6.02
C SER A 191 1.15 -17.70 5.26
N THR A 192 1.42 -16.56 5.91
CA THR A 192 1.38 -15.22 5.27
C THR A 192 2.76 -14.59 5.12
N TRP A 193 3.81 -15.39 5.24
CA TRP A 193 5.19 -14.93 5.06
C TRP A 193 5.54 -14.71 3.59
N GLU A 194 5.03 -15.56 2.71
CA GLU A 194 5.23 -15.45 1.28
C GLU A 194 4.14 -14.56 0.69
N GLU A 195 4.55 -13.62 -0.16
CA GLU A 195 3.64 -12.65 -0.79
C GLU A 195 3.93 -12.59 -2.28
N LYS A 196 2.95 -12.15 -3.04
CA LYS A 196 3.07 -11.92 -4.48
C LYS A 196 2.30 -10.67 -4.85
N GLY A 197 2.74 -9.99 -5.88
CA GLY A 197 2.24 -8.67 -6.16
C GLY A 197 2.74 -8.08 -7.45
N VAL A 198 2.49 -6.78 -7.57
CA VAL A 198 2.96 -5.94 -8.65
C VAL A 198 3.59 -4.66 -8.13
N PHE A 199 4.65 -4.22 -8.79
CA PHE A 199 5.15 -2.86 -8.69
C PHE A 199 4.60 -2.04 -9.85
N PHE A 200 4.12 -0.84 -9.55
CA PHE A 200 3.49 0.04 -10.53
C PHE A 200 3.72 1.50 -10.15
N THR A 201 3.54 2.39 -11.12
CA THR A 201 3.34 3.81 -10.83
C THR A 201 1.91 4.23 -11.07
N VAL A 202 1.45 5.23 -10.33
CA VAL A 202 0.12 5.84 -10.49
C VAL A 202 0.21 7.34 -10.27
N LYS A 203 -0.51 8.12 -11.07
CA LYS A 203 -0.71 9.56 -10.82
C LYS A 203 -2.06 9.78 -10.18
N LEU A 204 -2.06 10.44 -9.02
CA LEU A 204 -3.28 10.81 -8.31
C LEU A 204 -3.50 12.32 -8.43
N PRO A 205 -4.66 12.77 -8.96
CA PRO A 205 -4.99 14.19 -8.93
C PRO A 205 -5.31 14.62 -7.50
N GLY A 206 -4.94 15.84 -7.13
CA GLY A 206 -5.35 16.47 -5.86
C GLY A 206 -6.52 17.43 -6.06
N LYS A 207 -6.38 18.65 -5.51
CA LYS A 207 -7.25 19.77 -5.85
C LYS A 207 -7.10 20.17 -7.32
N ALA A 208 -8.02 21.01 -7.81
CA ALA A 208 -8.08 21.39 -9.23
C ALA A 208 -6.83 22.15 -9.70
N ASP A 209 -6.25 22.92 -8.80
CA ASP A 209 -5.13 23.85 -8.95
C ASP A 209 -3.78 23.21 -8.58
N GLU A 210 -3.79 21.95 -8.14
CA GLU A 210 -2.57 21.22 -7.79
C GLU A 210 -2.17 20.26 -8.90
N PRO A 211 -0.86 20.10 -9.16
CA PRO A 211 -0.39 19.06 -10.07
C PRO A 211 -0.74 17.66 -9.53
N PRO A 212 -1.01 16.68 -10.40
CA PRO A 212 -1.09 15.29 -9.99
C PRO A 212 0.23 14.81 -9.41
N ILE A 213 0.16 14.03 -8.33
CA ILE A 213 1.34 13.46 -7.68
C ILE A 213 1.61 12.05 -8.21
N LYS A 214 2.85 11.76 -8.62
CA LYS A 214 3.24 10.43 -9.12
C LYS A 214 3.76 9.58 -7.96
N LEU A 215 3.22 8.39 -7.79
CA LEU A 215 3.67 7.44 -6.77
C LEU A 215 4.26 6.20 -7.44
N LEU A 216 5.30 5.63 -6.82
CA LEU A 216 5.74 4.26 -7.06
C LEU A 216 5.27 3.40 -5.90
N CYS A 217 4.58 2.30 -6.23
CA CYS A 217 3.93 1.47 -5.23
C CYS A 217 4.15 -0.01 -5.47
N GLY A 218 4.27 -0.76 -4.38
CA GLY A 218 3.98 -2.18 -4.35
C GLY A 218 2.50 -2.42 -4.03
N ALA A 219 1.93 -3.48 -4.60
CA ALA A 219 0.63 -4.02 -4.22
C ALA A 219 0.70 -5.54 -4.20
N GLU A 220 0.39 -6.15 -3.06
CA GLU A 220 0.04 -7.56 -3.01
C GLU A 220 -1.19 -7.84 -3.88
N ILE A 221 -1.18 -8.96 -4.60
CA ILE A 221 -2.28 -9.44 -5.44
C ILE A 221 -2.59 -10.90 -5.07
N ASP A 222 -3.87 -11.26 -5.06
CA ASP A 222 -4.26 -12.59 -4.59
C ASP A 222 -3.91 -13.68 -5.62
N GLY A 223 -4.02 -13.39 -6.92
CA GLY A 223 -3.52 -14.28 -7.97
C GLY A 223 -3.79 -13.76 -9.39
N LEU A 224 -3.70 -14.67 -10.36
CA LEU A 224 -3.95 -14.42 -11.77
C LEU A 224 -5.12 -15.26 -12.28
N ASP A 225 -5.80 -14.84 -13.34
CA ASP A 225 -6.73 -15.70 -14.08
C ASP A 225 -6.01 -16.51 -15.17
N SER A 226 -6.75 -17.32 -15.93
CA SER A 226 -6.19 -18.15 -17.01
C SER A 226 -5.55 -17.35 -18.15
N ASP A 227 -5.94 -16.10 -18.33
CA ASP A 227 -5.37 -15.16 -19.31
C ASP A 227 -4.18 -14.36 -18.75
N GLY A 228 -3.86 -14.54 -17.46
CA GLY A 228 -2.79 -13.82 -16.78
C GLY A 228 -3.18 -12.41 -16.32
N ASN A 229 -4.47 -12.09 -16.22
CA ASN A 229 -4.94 -10.84 -15.61
C ASN A 229 -4.91 -10.95 -14.09
N LEU A 230 -4.69 -9.82 -13.41
CA LEU A 230 -4.71 -9.76 -11.95
C LEU A 230 -6.11 -10.07 -11.39
N VAL A 231 -6.17 -10.86 -10.34
CA VAL A 231 -7.39 -11.25 -9.63
C VAL A 231 -7.30 -10.82 -8.17
N GLU A 232 -8.36 -10.16 -7.70
CA GLU A 232 -8.61 -9.90 -6.28
C GLU A 232 -9.74 -10.81 -5.82
N VAL A 233 -9.60 -11.40 -4.63
CA VAL A 233 -10.59 -12.26 -4.01
C VAL A 233 -11.01 -11.73 -2.66
N LYS A 234 -12.27 -11.97 -2.30
CA LYS A 234 -12.82 -11.58 -1.00
C LYS A 234 -13.79 -12.62 -0.49
N THR A 235 -13.84 -12.80 0.82
CA THR A 235 -14.94 -13.53 1.46
C THR A 235 -15.96 -12.57 2.03
N GLN A 236 -17.23 -12.97 1.98
CA GLN A 236 -18.33 -12.21 2.55
C GLN A 236 -19.40 -13.11 3.15
N VAL A 237 -19.88 -12.72 4.33
CA VAL A 237 -21.04 -13.38 4.95
C VAL A 237 -22.30 -12.94 4.20
N ARG A 238 -23.10 -13.91 3.75
CA ARG A 238 -24.37 -13.71 3.04
C ARG A 238 -24.24 -12.94 1.71
N ASP A 239 -25.34 -12.92 0.97
CA ASP A 239 -25.39 -12.37 -0.39
C ASP A 239 -25.14 -10.85 -0.42
N LEU A 240 -24.33 -10.38 -1.39
CA LEU A 240 -24.16 -8.96 -1.68
C LEU A 240 -25.47 -8.29 -2.11
N PHE A 241 -26.41 -9.08 -2.65
CA PHE A 241 -27.66 -8.61 -3.21
C PHE A 241 -28.80 -8.53 -2.18
N VAL A 242 -28.61 -9.04 -0.95
CA VAL A 242 -29.66 -9.10 0.10
C VAL A 242 -29.16 -8.47 1.41
N GLY A 243 -29.57 -7.21 1.68
CA GLY A 243 -29.33 -6.52 2.95
C GLY A 243 -28.45 -5.27 2.86
N ARG A 244 -28.04 -4.74 4.03
CA ARG A 244 -27.15 -3.58 4.17
C ARG A 244 -25.75 -3.96 3.68
N PHE A 245 -25.51 -3.84 2.37
CA PHE A 245 -24.15 -3.84 1.85
C PHE A 245 -23.33 -2.80 2.64
N PHE A 246 -22.17 -3.19 3.20
CA PHE A 246 -21.32 -2.30 3.98
C PHE A 246 -20.60 -1.32 3.04
N PRO A 247 -21.07 -0.08 2.84
CA PRO A 247 -20.60 0.78 1.77
C PRO A 247 -19.10 1.09 1.89
N GLN A 248 -18.60 1.13 3.13
CA GLN A 248 -17.19 1.27 3.45
C GLN A 248 -16.33 0.09 2.94
N LYS A 249 -16.85 -1.14 3.00
CA LYS A 249 -16.12 -2.34 2.54
C LYS A 249 -15.96 -2.32 1.02
N ALA A 250 -17.03 -2.03 0.27
CA ALA A 250 -16.92 -1.85 -1.19
C ALA A 250 -15.98 -0.73 -1.58
N MET A 251 -16.02 0.39 -0.86
CA MET A 251 -15.16 1.52 -1.16
C MET A 251 -13.69 1.07 -1.12
N LYS A 252 -13.31 0.34 -0.07
CA LYS A 252 -11.97 -0.25 0.06
C LYS A 252 -11.66 -1.21 -1.09
N TRP A 253 -12.58 -2.14 -1.38
CA TRP A 253 -12.43 -3.11 -2.49
C TRP A 253 -12.26 -2.43 -3.85
N TRP A 254 -13.06 -1.39 -4.12
CA TRP A 254 -13.03 -0.64 -5.37
C TRP A 254 -11.72 0.13 -5.51
N ILE A 255 -11.28 0.85 -4.47
CA ILE A 255 -10.02 1.60 -4.51
C ILE A 255 -8.84 0.65 -4.69
N GLN A 256 -8.78 -0.40 -3.86
CA GLN A 256 -7.74 -1.44 -3.91
C GLN A 256 -7.57 -1.98 -5.33
N SER A 257 -8.67 -2.41 -5.94
CA SER A 257 -8.68 -3.04 -7.27
C SER A 257 -8.41 -2.03 -8.38
N THR A 258 -8.97 -0.82 -8.30
CA THR A 258 -8.84 0.22 -9.34
C THR A 258 -7.39 0.70 -9.49
N LEU A 259 -6.65 0.82 -8.38
CA LEU A 259 -5.25 1.28 -8.40
C LEU A 259 -4.35 0.36 -9.24
N VAL A 260 -4.61 -0.94 -9.20
CA VAL A 260 -3.87 -1.97 -9.95
C VAL A 260 -4.67 -2.51 -11.15
N GLY A 261 -5.71 -1.81 -11.60
CA GLY A 261 -6.41 -2.13 -12.85
C GLY A 261 -7.26 -3.41 -12.89
N ILE A 262 -7.48 -4.06 -11.76
CA ILE A 262 -8.39 -5.21 -11.65
C ILE A 262 -9.82 -4.77 -12.00
N GLN A 263 -10.53 -5.54 -12.83
CA GLN A 263 -11.89 -5.21 -13.27
C GLN A 263 -12.98 -5.97 -12.49
N ASP A 264 -12.65 -7.16 -12.02
CA ASP A 264 -13.56 -8.07 -11.33
C ASP A 264 -12.97 -8.55 -10.02
N ILE A 265 -13.80 -8.64 -8.99
CA ILE A 265 -13.44 -9.24 -7.71
C ILE A 265 -14.16 -10.58 -7.59
N VAL A 266 -13.43 -11.66 -7.33
CA VAL A 266 -14.03 -12.96 -7.04
C VAL A 266 -14.48 -12.98 -5.59
N VAL A 267 -15.78 -13.17 -5.36
CA VAL A 267 -16.36 -13.16 -4.02
C VAL A 267 -16.84 -14.54 -3.63
N GLY A 268 -16.22 -15.12 -2.60
CA GLY A 268 -16.68 -16.32 -1.91
C GLY A 268 -17.72 -15.97 -0.85
N PHE A 269 -18.95 -16.48 -1.02
CA PHE A 269 -20.01 -16.31 -0.05
C PHE A 269 -19.94 -17.38 1.02
N LYS A 270 -19.63 -16.96 2.25
CA LYS A 270 -19.59 -17.85 3.40
C LYS A 270 -20.85 -17.78 4.25
N LEU A 271 -21.17 -18.90 4.88
CA LEU A 271 -22.09 -18.99 6.00
C LEU A 271 -21.41 -18.46 7.28
N ASP A 272 -22.22 -18.24 8.33
CA ASP A 272 -21.71 -17.85 9.66
C ASP A 272 -20.78 -18.94 10.26
N SER A 273 -20.91 -20.20 9.80
CA SER A 273 -20.01 -21.31 10.15
C SER A 273 -18.63 -21.27 9.48
N GLY A 274 -18.42 -20.38 8.51
CA GLY A 274 -17.17 -20.33 7.73
C GLY A 274 -17.18 -21.17 6.46
N ILE A 275 -18.29 -21.84 6.12
CA ILE A 275 -18.39 -22.65 4.89
C ILE A 275 -18.67 -21.77 3.67
N VAL A 276 -17.83 -21.88 2.63
CA VAL A 276 -18.08 -21.27 1.31
C VAL A 276 -18.57 -22.33 0.33
N ASN A 277 -19.73 -22.10 -0.27
CA ASN A 277 -20.34 -23.01 -1.26
C ASN A 277 -20.78 -22.29 -2.54
N ARG A 278 -20.45 -21.01 -2.68
CA ARG A 278 -20.79 -20.19 -3.84
C ARG A 278 -19.74 -19.11 -4.08
N LEU A 279 -19.26 -19.03 -5.31
CA LEU A 279 -18.39 -17.96 -5.80
C LEU A 279 -19.12 -17.14 -6.87
N THR A 280 -18.74 -15.89 -7.03
CA THR A 280 -19.17 -15.05 -8.16
C THR A 280 -18.11 -14.02 -8.52
N LYS A 281 -18.15 -13.51 -9.74
CA LYS A 281 -17.40 -12.31 -10.14
C LYS A 281 -18.27 -11.06 -9.90
N VAL A 282 -17.71 -10.09 -9.19
CA VAL A 282 -18.32 -8.79 -8.94
C VAL A 282 -17.57 -7.74 -9.73
N GLN A 283 -18.21 -7.21 -10.77
CA GLN A 283 -17.63 -6.17 -11.61
C GLN A 283 -17.47 -4.86 -10.83
N LEU A 284 -16.31 -4.21 -10.94
CA LEU A 284 -16.06 -2.93 -10.26
C LEU A 284 -17.04 -1.82 -10.68
N ASN A 285 -17.42 -1.79 -11.96
CA ASN A 285 -18.40 -0.83 -12.47
C ASN A 285 -19.77 -1.04 -11.82
N TRP A 286 -20.19 -2.30 -11.63
CA TRP A 286 -21.42 -2.62 -10.91
C TRP A 286 -21.31 -2.19 -9.44
N LEU A 287 -20.20 -2.49 -8.77
CA LEU A 287 -19.96 -2.16 -7.37
C LEU A 287 -20.03 -0.64 -7.12
N ARG A 288 -19.37 0.14 -8.00
CA ARG A 288 -19.42 1.61 -8.02
C ARG A 288 -20.85 2.11 -8.19
N ASN A 289 -21.55 1.65 -9.22
CA ASN A 289 -22.89 2.15 -9.55
C ASN A 289 -23.91 1.82 -8.45
N ARG A 290 -23.78 0.65 -7.82
CA ARG A 290 -24.65 0.22 -6.70
C ARG A 290 -24.53 1.12 -5.47
N LEU A 291 -23.37 1.74 -5.25
CA LEU A 291 -23.04 2.46 -4.02
C LEU A 291 -22.73 3.94 -4.22
N SER A 292 -23.01 4.49 -5.40
CA SER A 292 -22.82 5.89 -5.77
C SER A 292 -23.49 6.90 -4.81
N LYS A 293 -24.54 6.49 -4.09
CA LYS A 293 -25.19 7.32 -3.06
C LYS A 293 -24.37 7.46 -1.76
N HIS A 294 -23.38 6.60 -1.53
CA HIS A 294 -22.64 6.52 -0.27
C HIS A 294 -21.23 7.13 -0.37
N TRP A 295 -20.56 6.93 -1.50
CA TRP A 295 -19.22 7.46 -1.74
C TRP A 295 -19.00 7.72 -3.23
N ASP A 296 -18.15 8.69 -3.52
CA ASP A 296 -17.80 9.09 -4.89
C ASP A 296 -16.34 8.69 -5.19
N PRO A 297 -16.09 7.88 -6.23
CA PRO A 297 -14.75 7.52 -6.72
C PRO A 297 -13.76 8.69 -6.85
N ASN A 298 -14.22 9.81 -7.41
CA ASN A 298 -13.40 10.99 -7.65
C ASN A 298 -13.03 11.66 -6.34
N VAL A 299 -13.98 11.73 -5.39
CA VAL A 299 -13.71 12.25 -4.05
C VAL A 299 -12.66 11.38 -3.36
N CYS A 300 -12.76 10.06 -3.45
CA CYS A 300 -11.77 9.16 -2.84
C CYS A 300 -10.36 9.38 -3.40
N LEU A 301 -10.20 9.30 -4.72
CA LEU A 301 -8.87 9.42 -5.36
C LEU A 301 -8.28 10.83 -5.20
N ARG A 302 -9.11 11.88 -5.30
CA ARG A 302 -8.67 13.26 -5.06
C ARG A 302 -8.32 13.54 -3.60
N THR A 303 -9.00 12.89 -2.65
CA THR A 303 -8.64 12.98 -1.23
C THR A 303 -7.22 12.48 -1.01
N ALA A 304 -6.85 11.32 -1.60
CA ALA A 304 -5.48 10.83 -1.50
C ALA A 304 -4.46 11.79 -2.13
N GLY A 305 -4.70 12.26 -3.37
CA GLY A 305 -3.78 13.19 -4.03
C GLY A 305 -3.60 14.50 -3.26
N TYR A 306 -4.68 15.07 -2.73
CA TYR A 306 -4.64 16.28 -1.89
C TYR A 306 -3.82 16.08 -0.61
N ILE A 307 -4.02 14.95 0.08
CA ILE A 307 -3.26 14.65 1.30
C ILE A 307 -1.77 14.49 0.95
N PHE A 308 -1.44 13.75 -0.10
CA PHE A 308 -0.05 13.56 -0.52
C PHE A 308 0.63 14.88 -0.93
N ASN A 309 -0.07 15.76 -1.65
CA ASN A 309 0.44 17.09 -1.97
C ASN A 309 0.69 17.92 -0.70
N ALA A 310 -0.25 17.91 0.25
CA ALA A 310 -0.08 18.61 1.53
C ALA A 310 1.14 18.07 2.32
N ILE A 311 1.33 16.75 2.36
CA ILE A 311 2.51 16.11 2.97
C ILE A 311 3.79 16.58 2.26
N LYS A 312 3.81 16.57 0.92
CA LYS A 312 4.99 16.97 0.14
C LYS A 312 5.36 18.43 0.36
N THR A 313 4.38 19.33 0.38
CA THR A 313 4.59 20.75 0.68
C THR A 313 5.12 20.93 2.10
N ALA A 314 4.46 20.35 3.10
CA ALA A 314 4.87 20.48 4.50
C ALA A 314 6.29 19.93 4.74
N TYR A 315 6.65 18.80 4.11
CA TYR A 315 7.99 18.25 4.22
C TYR A 315 9.04 19.24 3.70
N ASN A 316 8.85 19.75 2.47
CA ASN A 316 9.81 20.65 1.83
C ASN A 316 9.92 22.01 2.54
N GLU A 317 8.85 22.50 3.16
CA GLU A 317 8.84 23.81 3.84
C GLU A 317 9.35 23.77 5.28
N LYS A 318 9.14 22.65 5.99
CA LYS A 318 9.27 22.62 7.46
C LYS A 318 10.35 21.67 7.99
N ILE A 319 10.74 20.64 7.23
CA ILE A 319 11.63 19.57 7.73
C ILE A 319 13.09 19.91 7.48
N LYS A 320 13.92 19.78 8.51
CA LYS A 320 15.37 19.99 8.46
C LYS A 320 16.12 18.65 8.45
N PRO A 321 17.42 18.63 8.07
CA PRO A 321 18.24 17.43 8.19
C PRO A 321 18.19 16.81 9.60
N GLY A 322 18.15 15.49 9.69
CA GLY A 322 18.02 14.76 10.96
C GLY A 322 16.60 14.72 11.54
N GLN A 323 15.59 15.21 10.81
CA GLN A 323 14.20 15.17 11.25
C GLN A 323 13.33 14.32 10.32
N VAL A 324 12.21 13.84 10.86
CA VAL A 324 11.15 13.16 10.12
C VAL A 324 9.81 13.86 10.34
N LEU A 325 8.92 13.73 9.37
CA LEU A 325 7.54 14.19 9.46
C LEU A 325 6.65 13.01 9.82
N ILE A 326 5.90 13.11 10.91
CA ILE A 326 4.90 12.11 11.30
C ILE A 326 3.54 12.71 11.04
N VAL A 327 2.75 12.08 10.17
CA VAL A 327 1.42 12.56 9.77
C VAL A 327 0.37 11.61 10.29
N GLU A 328 -0.67 12.13 10.90
CA GLU A 328 -1.74 11.31 11.48
C GLU A 328 -3.13 11.87 11.24
N ARG A 329 -4.08 10.93 11.08
CA ARG A 329 -5.50 11.19 11.17
C ARG A 329 -6.06 10.39 12.34
N GLN A 330 -6.63 11.10 13.31
CA GLN A 330 -7.37 10.48 14.41
C GLN A 330 -8.70 9.86 13.91
N PRO A 331 -9.25 8.84 14.60
CA PRO A 331 -10.57 8.29 14.30
C PRO A 331 -11.63 9.36 14.04
N ASP A 332 -12.40 9.19 12.96
CA ASP A 332 -13.52 10.06 12.56
C ASP A 332 -13.18 11.54 12.32
N SER A 333 -11.90 11.92 12.37
CA SER A 333 -11.45 13.29 12.13
C SER A 333 -11.42 13.61 10.63
N LEU A 334 -11.92 14.78 10.26
CA LEU A 334 -11.67 15.37 8.94
C LEU A 334 -10.41 16.24 8.92
N ASN A 335 -9.77 16.46 10.07
CA ASN A 335 -8.48 17.13 10.15
C ASN A 335 -7.36 16.09 10.16
N ILE A 336 -6.30 16.42 9.44
CA ILE A 336 -5.06 15.66 9.40
C ILE A 336 -4.00 16.55 10.02
N TRP A 337 -3.20 15.95 10.88
CA TRP A 337 -2.20 16.63 11.68
C TRP A 337 -0.82 16.08 11.35
N PHE A 338 0.20 16.87 11.68
CA PHE A 338 1.56 16.38 11.64
C PHE A 338 2.32 16.84 12.88
N THR A 339 3.39 16.11 13.18
CA THR A 339 4.44 16.50 14.11
C THR A 339 5.79 16.34 13.43
N ILE A 340 6.77 17.10 13.92
CA ILE A 340 8.17 16.96 13.51
C ILE A 340 8.90 16.30 14.67
N ALA A 341 9.65 15.24 14.38
CA ALA A 341 10.41 14.49 15.37
C ALA A 341 11.86 14.28 14.92
N PRO A 342 12.81 14.08 15.85
CA PRO A 342 14.14 13.61 15.49
C PRO A 342 14.06 12.26 14.78
N ALA A 343 14.88 12.05 13.74
CA ALA A 343 14.85 10.83 12.93
C ALA A 343 15.13 9.58 13.77
N GLU A 344 16.02 9.67 14.76
CA GLU A 344 16.38 8.61 15.70
C GLU A 344 15.24 8.17 16.63
N SER A 345 14.15 8.95 16.69
CA SER A 345 12.96 8.57 17.46
C SER A 345 12.06 7.56 16.75
N GLN A 346 12.32 7.28 15.47
CA GLN A 346 11.56 6.35 14.65
C GLN A 346 12.48 5.26 14.09
N GLU A 347 11.91 4.11 13.74
CA GLU A 347 12.65 3.11 12.97
C GLU A 347 13.04 3.69 11.60
N PRO A 348 14.29 3.50 11.14
CA PRO A 348 14.72 4.00 9.84
C PRO A 348 13.86 3.44 8.70
N ILE A 349 13.28 4.32 7.90
CA ILE A 349 12.52 3.94 6.71
C ILE A 349 13.44 3.46 5.59
N LEU A 350 14.61 4.08 5.46
CA LEU A 350 15.61 3.79 4.42
C LEU A 350 16.70 2.88 4.99
N THR A 351 17.03 1.81 4.27
CA THR A 351 18.16 0.94 4.65
C THR A 351 19.49 1.62 4.38
N GLU A 352 20.53 1.23 5.12
CA GLU A 352 21.89 1.74 4.92
C GLU A 352 22.39 1.48 3.49
N GLU A 353 22.10 0.31 2.94
CA GLU A 353 22.41 -0.05 1.54
C GLU A 353 21.75 0.91 0.55
N PHE A 354 20.47 1.26 0.77
CA PHE A 354 19.74 2.18 -0.09
C PHE A 354 20.33 3.59 -0.04
N ILE A 355 20.68 4.06 1.16
CA ILE A 355 21.34 5.36 1.35
C ILE A 355 22.74 5.34 0.72
N ALA A 356 23.51 4.26 0.86
CA ALA A 356 24.83 4.15 0.23
C ALA A 356 24.74 4.22 -1.30
N ARG A 357 23.72 3.60 -1.91
CA ARG A 357 23.52 3.59 -3.37
C ARG A 357 23.05 4.94 -3.93
N PHE A 358 22.23 5.68 -3.19
CA PHE A 358 21.51 6.86 -3.73
C PHE A 358 21.74 8.18 -2.98
N GLY A 359 22.37 8.15 -1.80
CA GLY A 359 22.57 9.32 -0.94
C GLY A 359 23.78 10.19 -1.27
N GLY A 360 24.71 9.71 -2.10
CA GLY A 360 25.97 10.40 -2.44
C GLY A 360 25.84 11.67 -3.30
N GLY A 361 24.64 12.22 -3.47
CA GLY A 361 24.36 13.38 -4.33
C GLY A 361 24.25 14.73 -3.62
N THR A 362 24.29 14.79 -2.29
CA THR A 362 24.25 16.07 -1.54
C THR A 362 25.64 16.41 -0.99
N GLU A 363 26.19 17.50 -1.50
CA GLU A 363 27.41 18.22 -1.13
C GLU A 363 27.94 17.95 0.30
N ALA A 364 28.93 17.07 0.40
CA ALA A 364 29.99 17.26 1.37
C ALA A 364 30.96 18.26 0.76
N GLY A 365 30.98 19.49 1.28
CA GLY A 365 32.00 20.47 0.97
C GLY A 365 33.38 19.85 1.15
N LYS A 366 34.05 19.54 0.04
CA LYS A 366 35.50 19.39 0.02
C LYS A 366 36.05 20.76 0.39
N VAL A 367 36.37 20.93 1.67
CA VAL A 367 37.36 21.92 2.09
C VAL A 367 38.64 21.50 1.38
N SER A 368 38.95 22.15 0.28
CA SER A 368 40.30 22.18 -0.27
C SER A 368 41.17 22.91 0.76
N SER A 369 41.83 22.17 1.63
CA SER A 369 42.99 22.65 2.37
C SER A 369 44.14 22.76 1.37
N ASP A 370 44.21 23.89 0.66
CA ASP A 370 45.36 24.28 -0.14
C ASP A 370 46.31 25.07 0.79
N ASP A 371 46.89 24.37 1.77
CA ASP A 371 48.04 24.86 2.53
C ASP A 371 49.29 24.53 1.71
N GLY A 372 49.68 25.47 0.86
CA GLY A 372 50.97 25.43 0.18
C GLY A 372 52.12 25.55 1.19
N PRO A 373 53.12 24.64 1.18
CA PRO A 373 54.29 24.80 2.03
C PRO A 373 55.17 25.94 1.50
N SER A 374 55.42 26.91 2.37
CA SER A 374 56.39 27.99 2.16
C SER A 374 57.80 27.44 2.17
N GLU A 375 58.48 27.47 1.02
CA GLU A 375 59.92 27.18 0.93
C GLU A 375 60.77 28.40 1.32
N PRO A 376 61.88 28.20 2.05
CA PRO A 376 62.71 29.29 2.54
C PRO A 376 63.70 29.80 1.49
N LYS A 377 63.89 31.12 1.51
CA LYS A 377 64.89 31.89 0.75
C LYS A 377 66.27 31.20 0.73
N ARG A 378 66.80 30.94 -0.46
CA ARG A 378 68.25 30.78 -0.68
C ARG A 378 68.78 31.93 -1.53
N THR A 379 69.70 32.65 -0.91
CA THR A 379 70.57 33.68 -1.47
C THR A 379 71.64 33.07 -2.37
N ARG A 380 71.95 33.80 -3.45
CA ARG A 380 73.05 33.71 -4.44
C ARG A 380 74.28 32.87 -4.06
N PHE A 381 74.78 32.11 -5.04
CA PHE A 381 76.01 32.46 -5.79
C PHE A 381 75.82 32.11 -7.27
#